data_AF-A0A938GTX2-F1
#
_entry.id   AF-A0A938GTX2-F1
#
_cell.length_a   1.000
_cell.length_b   1.000
_cell.length_c   1.000
_cell.angle_alpha   90.00
_cell.angle_beta   90.00
_cell.angle_gamma   90.00
#
_symmetry.space_group_name_H-M   'P 1'
#
loop_
_entity.id
_entity.type
_entity.pdbx_description
1 polymer ?
#
loop_
_entity_poly.entity_id
_entity_poly.type
_entity_poly.pdbx_seq_one_letter_code
_entity_poly.pdbx_strand_id
1 'polypeptide(L)'
;MTRHSTDSSAAFPSVWSRWVQLLRSPVDAASLALFRIGLGIVMALEALDLCLPYPQAISMGGSPLETYFTGGDIRFHFPYEGFEWLPLLPKTWIHVVTGLLGVSSLLMAAGWKHRWTSGTACLCWIYLWTVESTRSYWQSHYYMEALALFLIVWTPASAVMSVDAWRARRNSKPSSNLVPFWPVLLLRGQLVIAYFYAGVAKINLDWLLGAVPVRWFLTEPHVTAPYAKWMPQSAFTMFESFVHSVPFAYFLSYTGLVFDLLIGFLFLFRRSRYLAMALMALFHLTNHFLIFENIGRFPLAGLATATIFLNTDWPRRFWRWVCHPRFSRPDWGWFWSGFIALPVVGGLLVWKAERTSLGTQGPPGSSLLTIARWTPMVVVGWLAWQAIIPLRHYFIAGDARFTYEGLSFSWRLKTDTGRGKVIEMQIKDEQIIPASGPNAGRVQWEQWKEAPVIYRKVKPEELAWDSLPELIIVAEPLVGDRIFYNQAARGAATTELEARRRVQRWWN
;
A
#
# COMPACT_ATOMS: atom_id res chain seq x y z
N MET A 1 -48.63 21.09 -54.42
CA MET A 1 -47.17 21.03 -54.17
C MET A 1 -46.95 20.76 -52.69
N THR A 2 -46.85 19.48 -52.33
CA THR A 2 -46.56 18.98 -50.99
C THR A 2 -45.03 18.91 -50.82
N ARG A 3 -44.45 19.78 -49.99
CA ARG A 3 -43.04 19.66 -49.58
C ARG A 3 -42.92 18.55 -48.55
N HIS A 4 -42.43 17.39 -48.98
CA HIS A 4 -41.86 16.39 -48.09
C HIS A 4 -40.62 16.98 -47.41
N SER A 5 -40.68 17.15 -46.09
CA SER A 5 -39.50 17.35 -45.25
C SER A 5 -38.76 16.01 -45.13
N THR A 6 -37.68 15.89 -45.89
CA THR A 6 -36.74 14.78 -45.84
C THR A 6 -35.94 14.79 -44.55
N ASP A 7 -36.03 13.67 -43.83
CA ASP A 7 -34.99 13.04 -43.02
C ASP A 7 -34.08 13.91 -42.14
N SER A 8 -34.43 13.94 -40.85
CA SER A 8 -33.44 14.06 -39.79
C SER A 8 -32.51 12.83 -39.83
N SER A 9 -31.37 12.94 -40.51
CA SER A 9 -30.29 11.97 -40.41
C SER A 9 -29.91 11.82 -38.93
N ALA A 10 -30.21 10.67 -38.33
CA ALA A 10 -29.80 10.33 -36.98
C ALA A 10 -28.26 10.29 -36.92
N ALA A 11 -27.64 11.42 -36.56
CA ALA A 11 -26.21 11.51 -36.40
C ALA A 11 -25.77 10.47 -35.36
N PHE A 12 -24.87 9.57 -35.77
CA PHE A 12 -24.36 8.56 -34.85
C PHE A 12 -23.71 9.26 -33.65
N PRO A 13 -24.08 8.91 -32.40
CA PRO A 13 -23.49 9.51 -31.23
C PRO A 13 -21.97 9.31 -31.24
N SER A 14 -21.21 10.39 -31.02
CA SER A 14 -19.75 10.39 -30.94
C SER A 14 -19.25 9.40 -29.89
N VAL A 15 -18.00 8.92 -30.02
CA VAL A 15 -17.38 8.00 -29.05
C VAL A 15 -17.50 8.56 -27.62
N TRP A 16 -17.23 9.84 -27.43
CA TRP A 16 -17.39 10.53 -26.15
C TRP A 16 -18.82 10.45 -25.60
N SER A 17 -19.83 10.73 -26.43
CA SER A 17 -21.22 10.67 -25.99
C SER A 17 -21.66 9.27 -25.57
N ARG A 18 -21.19 8.21 -26.25
CA ARG A 18 -21.43 6.81 -25.86
C ARG A 18 -20.76 6.47 -24.52
N TRP A 19 -19.53 6.94 -24.31
CA TRP A 19 -18.84 6.80 -23.03
C TRP A 19 -19.59 7.48 -21.88
N VAL A 20 -20.05 8.72 -22.09
CA VAL A 20 -20.85 9.43 -21.09
C VAL A 20 -22.17 8.72 -20.80
N GLN A 21 -22.85 8.19 -21.83
CA GLN A 21 -24.07 7.39 -21.65
C GLN A 21 -23.79 6.10 -20.85
N LEU A 22 -22.68 5.42 -21.12
CA LEU A 22 -22.26 4.23 -20.36
C LEU A 22 -22.08 4.55 -18.88
N LEU A 23 -21.37 5.63 -18.55
CA LEU A 23 -21.14 6.05 -17.15
C LEU A 23 -22.43 6.39 -16.41
N ARG A 24 -23.45 6.88 -17.13
CA ARG A 24 -24.77 7.23 -16.60
C ARG A 24 -25.75 6.05 -16.53
N SER A 25 -25.39 4.91 -17.12
CA SER A 25 -26.28 3.75 -17.15
C SER A 25 -26.64 3.31 -15.73
N PRO A 26 -27.93 3.08 -15.44
CA PRO A 26 -28.37 2.65 -14.13
C PRO A 26 -28.01 1.18 -13.90
N VAL A 27 -27.38 0.89 -12.75
CA VAL A 27 -27.04 -0.47 -12.32
C VAL A 27 -27.41 -0.69 -10.86
N ASP A 28 -27.65 -1.94 -10.46
CA ASP A 28 -27.93 -2.27 -9.05
C ASP A 28 -26.74 -1.88 -8.15
N ALA A 29 -27.04 -1.22 -7.05
CA ALA A 29 -26.04 -0.76 -6.09
C ALA A 29 -25.47 -1.87 -5.19
N ALA A 30 -26.04 -3.08 -5.21
CA ALA A 30 -25.70 -4.16 -4.28
C ALA A 30 -24.21 -4.55 -4.35
N SER A 31 -23.64 -4.72 -5.54
CA SER A 31 -22.21 -5.06 -5.66
C SER A 31 -21.29 -3.97 -5.11
N LEU A 32 -21.66 -2.69 -5.29
CA LEU A 32 -20.91 -1.56 -4.75
C LEU A 32 -21.04 -1.48 -3.22
N ALA A 33 -22.21 -1.80 -2.68
CA ALA A 33 -22.42 -1.90 -1.24
C ALA A 33 -21.61 -3.04 -0.61
N LEU A 34 -21.53 -4.21 -1.24
CA LEU A 34 -20.65 -5.29 -0.76
C LEU A 34 -19.17 -4.93 -0.85
N PHE A 35 -18.74 -4.23 -1.91
CA PHE A 35 -17.37 -3.72 -1.98
C PHE A 35 -17.05 -2.80 -0.80
N ARG A 36 -17.96 -1.89 -0.44
CA ARG A 36 -17.84 -1.04 0.77
C ARG A 36 -17.75 -1.84 2.06
N ILE A 37 -18.61 -2.85 2.22
CA ILE A 37 -18.61 -3.70 3.41
C ILE A 37 -17.29 -4.45 3.51
N GLY A 38 -16.86 -5.10 2.42
CA GLY A 38 -15.60 -5.84 2.37
C GLY A 38 -14.39 -4.95 2.66
N LEU A 39 -14.30 -3.80 2.00
CA LEU A 39 -13.21 -2.85 2.23
C LEU A 39 -13.21 -2.34 3.68
N GLY A 40 -14.37 -2.01 4.25
CA GLY A 40 -14.44 -1.56 5.65
C GLY A 40 -14.06 -2.63 6.66
N ILE A 41 -14.40 -3.89 6.39
CA ILE A 41 -13.96 -5.02 7.23
C ILE A 41 -12.45 -5.21 7.12
N VAL A 42 -11.89 -5.20 5.89
CA VAL A 42 -10.45 -5.31 5.66
C VAL A 42 -9.71 -4.22 6.41
N MET A 43 -10.11 -2.95 6.27
CA MET A 43 -9.42 -1.84 6.96
C MET A 43 -9.54 -1.88 8.48
N ALA A 44 -10.66 -2.39 9.01
CA ALA A 44 -10.80 -2.60 10.45
C ALA A 44 -9.88 -3.71 10.95
N LEU A 45 -9.66 -4.76 10.16
CA LEU A 45 -8.69 -5.81 10.46
C LEU A 45 -7.25 -5.32 10.34
N GLU A 46 -6.93 -4.48 9.37
CA GLU A 46 -5.60 -3.84 9.26
C GLU A 46 -5.30 -2.98 10.51
N ALA A 47 -6.27 -2.18 10.97
CA ALA A 47 -6.13 -1.41 12.21
C ALA A 47 -5.91 -2.31 13.45
N LEU A 48 -6.56 -3.47 13.48
CA LEU A 48 -6.40 -4.46 14.55
C LEU A 48 -5.02 -5.13 14.47
N ASP A 49 -4.58 -5.53 13.28
CA ASP A 49 -3.29 -6.21 13.06
C ASP A 49 -2.10 -5.31 13.42
N LEU A 50 -2.21 -3.99 13.19
CA LEU A 50 -1.23 -3.03 13.69
C LEU A 50 -1.07 -3.12 15.23
N CYS A 51 -2.16 -3.40 15.95
CA CYS A 51 -2.15 -3.45 17.41
C CYS A 51 -1.80 -4.83 17.97
N LEU A 52 -2.00 -5.91 17.20
CA LEU A 52 -1.82 -7.28 17.68
C LEU A 52 -0.33 -7.70 17.70
N PRO A 53 0.06 -8.58 18.63
CA PRO A 53 1.38 -9.15 18.61
C PRO A 53 1.63 -9.94 17.33
N TYR A 54 2.69 -9.57 16.62
CA TYR A 54 3.02 -10.18 15.34
C TYR A 54 4.39 -10.83 15.42
N PRO A 55 4.50 -12.18 15.50
CA PRO A 55 5.74 -12.91 15.79
C PRO A 55 6.95 -12.51 14.95
N GLN A 56 6.76 -12.07 13.70
CA GLN A 56 7.89 -11.64 12.86
C GLN A 56 8.21 -10.13 12.97
N ALA A 57 7.31 -9.31 13.52
CA ALA A 57 7.62 -7.92 13.93
C ALA A 57 8.38 -7.87 15.28
N ILE A 58 8.47 -9.00 15.99
CA ILE A 58 9.13 -9.15 17.32
C ILE A 58 10.66 -8.97 17.25
N SER A 59 11.26 -8.76 16.08
CA SER A 59 12.67 -8.38 16.04
C SER A 59 12.94 -6.99 16.67
N MET A 60 11.93 -6.09 16.75
CA MET A 60 12.09 -4.70 17.22
C MET A 60 10.91 -4.14 18.06
N GLY A 61 9.85 -4.90 18.35
CA GLY A 61 8.70 -4.42 19.14
C GLY A 61 7.61 -5.47 19.40
N GLY A 62 6.64 -5.17 20.28
CA GLY A 62 5.55 -6.08 20.63
C GLY A 62 4.42 -6.17 19.60
N SER A 63 4.30 -5.20 18.69
CA SER A 63 3.33 -5.15 17.59
C SER A 63 3.87 -4.29 16.42
N PRO A 64 3.30 -4.39 15.20
CA PRO A 64 3.71 -3.52 14.10
C PRO A 64 3.57 -2.02 14.41
N LEU A 65 2.55 -1.61 15.19
CA LEU A 65 2.38 -0.22 15.61
C LEU A 65 3.54 0.27 16.51
N GLU A 66 4.07 -0.62 17.34
CA GLU A 66 5.27 -0.32 18.13
C GLU A 66 6.49 -0.25 17.23
N THR A 67 6.76 -1.33 16.48
CA THR A 67 7.94 -1.47 15.63
C THR A 67 8.10 -0.33 14.61
N TYR A 68 7.00 0.13 13.99
CA TYR A 68 7.07 1.04 12.85
C TYR A 68 6.63 2.48 13.14
N PHE A 69 6.07 2.77 14.32
CA PHE A 69 5.54 4.12 14.59
C PHE A 69 5.81 4.65 16.00
N THR A 70 5.86 3.79 17.02
CA THR A 70 5.83 4.25 18.42
C THR A 70 6.93 3.72 19.33
N GLY A 71 7.82 2.88 18.80
CA GLY A 71 9.00 2.36 19.48
C GLY A 71 9.96 3.48 19.88
N GLY A 72 10.54 3.38 21.09
CA GLY A 72 11.47 4.39 21.62
C GLY A 72 12.85 4.40 20.93
N ASP A 73 13.12 3.37 20.12
CA ASP A 73 14.29 3.17 19.28
C ASP A 73 14.18 3.83 17.90
N ILE A 74 12.98 4.29 17.50
CA ILE A 74 12.77 5.07 16.28
C ILE A 74 13.44 6.45 16.44
N ARG A 75 14.68 6.56 15.97
CA ARG A 75 15.47 7.81 15.98
C ARG A 75 15.30 8.64 14.71
N PHE A 76 15.02 7.97 13.60
CA PHE A 76 14.87 8.57 12.28
C PHE A 76 13.58 8.07 11.63
N HIS A 77 12.97 8.95 10.86
CA HIS A 77 11.75 8.69 10.13
C HIS A 77 12.03 8.79 8.63
N PHE A 78 11.58 7.80 7.85
CA PHE A 78 11.75 7.78 6.40
C PHE A 78 10.38 7.94 5.70
N PRO A 79 9.80 9.15 5.60
CA PRO A 79 8.50 9.36 4.95
C PRO A 79 8.58 9.00 3.46
N TYR A 80 7.48 8.65 2.81
CA TYR A 80 7.47 8.49 1.35
C TYR A 80 7.86 9.79 0.62
N GLU A 81 8.45 9.66 -0.58
CA GLU A 81 8.80 10.81 -1.42
C GLU A 81 7.59 11.72 -1.66
N GLY A 82 7.76 13.03 -1.43
CA GLY A 82 6.70 14.05 -1.52
C GLY A 82 5.89 14.23 -0.23
N PHE A 83 6.16 13.44 0.81
CA PHE A 83 5.55 13.54 2.14
C PHE A 83 6.55 13.86 3.25
N GLU A 84 7.75 14.35 2.90
CA GLU A 84 8.81 14.71 3.86
C GLU A 84 8.41 15.82 4.82
N TRP A 85 7.44 16.64 4.43
CA TRP A 85 6.88 17.71 5.24
C TRP A 85 5.92 17.21 6.34
N LEU A 86 5.50 15.94 6.29
CA LEU A 86 4.51 15.39 7.21
C LEU A 86 5.20 14.75 8.43
N PRO A 87 5.04 15.30 9.65
CA PRO A 87 5.72 14.78 10.82
C PRO A 87 5.09 13.48 11.33
N LEU A 88 5.93 12.61 11.88
CA LEU A 88 5.49 11.52 12.73
C LEU A 88 4.89 12.10 14.01
N LEU A 89 3.61 11.82 14.25
CA LEU A 89 2.91 12.30 15.44
C LEU A 89 3.45 11.62 16.71
N PRO A 90 3.30 12.25 17.88
CA PRO A 90 3.65 11.62 19.16
C PRO A 90 2.91 10.29 19.35
N LYS A 91 3.54 9.36 20.07
CA LYS A 91 3.03 8.00 20.33
C LYS A 91 1.53 7.95 20.63
N THR A 92 1.03 8.78 21.53
CA THR A 92 -0.39 8.81 21.91
C THR A 92 -1.30 9.11 20.72
N TRP A 93 -0.91 10.06 19.87
CA TRP A 93 -1.69 10.45 18.70
C TRP A 93 -1.68 9.40 17.61
N ILE A 94 -0.59 8.65 17.44
CA ILE A 94 -0.56 7.48 16.56
C ILE A 94 -1.60 6.44 16.99
N HIS A 95 -1.70 6.13 18.29
CA HIS A 95 -2.73 5.20 18.79
C HIS A 95 -4.15 5.72 18.53
N VAL A 96 -4.37 7.04 18.70
CA VAL A 96 -5.66 7.67 18.38
C VAL A 96 -5.98 7.54 16.90
N VAL A 97 -5.02 7.78 16.00
CA VAL A 97 -5.22 7.64 14.55
C VAL A 97 -5.55 6.18 14.18
N THR A 98 -4.86 5.20 14.76
CA THR A 98 -5.15 3.77 14.53
C THR A 98 -6.53 3.37 15.06
N GLY A 99 -6.92 3.86 16.25
CA GLY A 99 -8.27 3.65 16.78
C GLY A 99 -9.36 4.28 15.92
N LEU A 100 -9.13 5.50 15.43
CA LEU A 100 -10.03 6.18 14.50
C LEU A 100 -10.16 5.43 13.18
N LEU A 101 -9.05 4.88 12.64
CA LEU A 101 -9.09 4.02 11.46
C LEU A 101 -10.00 2.81 11.69
N GLY A 102 -9.82 2.07 12.78
CA GLY A 102 -10.63 0.88 13.08
C GLY A 102 -12.12 1.21 13.22
N VAL A 103 -12.46 2.21 14.04
CA VAL A 103 -13.87 2.60 14.27
C VAL A 103 -14.51 3.16 12.99
N SER A 104 -13.83 4.07 12.29
CA SER A 104 -14.37 4.65 11.05
C SER A 104 -14.53 3.59 9.96
N SER A 105 -13.66 2.58 9.89
CA SER A 105 -13.75 1.47 8.96
C SER A 105 -14.95 0.57 9.23
N LEU A 106 -15.24 0.25 10.50
CA LEU A 106 -16.44 -0.49 10.88
C LEU A 106 -17.73 0.31 10.57
N LEU A 107 -17.73 1.60 10.86
CA LEU A 107 -18.85 2.48 10.53
C LEU A 107 -19.02 2.67 9.02
N MET A 108 -17.92 2.70 8.26
CA MET A 108 -17.92 2.68 6.81
C MET A 108 -18.52 1.35 6.31
N ALA A 109 -18.18 0.21 6.90
CA ALA A 109 -18.76 -1.10 6.60
C ALA A 109 -20.26 -1.20 6.99
N ALA A 110 -20.70 -0.51 8.04
CA ALA A 110 -22.13 -0.35 8.31
C ALA A 110 -22.82 0.64 7.35
N GLY A 111 -22.05 1.50 6.69
CA GLY A 111 -22.54 2.53 5.78
C GLY A 111 -23.30 3.61 6.54
N TRP A 112 -22.77 4.01 7.70
CA TRP A 112 -23.27 5.15 8.48
C TRP A 112 -22.48 6.40 8.11
N LYS A 113 -23.19 7.46 7.70
CA LYS A 113 -22.60 8.73 7.22
C LYS A 113 -21.44 8.48 6.26
N HIS A 114 -21.69 7.69 5.22
CA HIS A 114 -20.65 7.08 4.35
C HIS A 114 -19.51 8.02 3.97
N ARG A 115 -19.82 9.25 3.56
CA ARG A 115 -18.82 10.25 3.14
C ARG A 115 -17.83 10.60 4.24
N TRP A 116 -18.33 10.76 5.47
CA TRP A 116 -17.52 11.10 6.63
C TRP A 116 -16.72 9.89 7.11
N THR A 117 -17.36 8.73 7.23
CA THR A 117 -16.68 7.53 7.76
C THR A 117 -15.63 6.98 6.80
N SER A 118 -15.93 6.91 5.51
CA SER A 118 -14.91 6.57 4.50
C SER A 118 -13.82 7.63 4.37
N GLY A 119 -14.17 8.92 4.50
CA GLY A 119 -13.20 10.01 4.48
C GLY A 119 -12.21 9.94 5.64
N THR A 120 -12.71 9.69 6.86
CA THR A 120 -11.86 9.48 8.04
C THR A 120 -10.97 8.25 7.88
N ALA A 121 -11.52 7.10 7.45
CA ALA A 121 -10.72 5.89 7.23
C ALA A 121 -9.62 6.13 6.18
N CYS A 122 -9.96 6.80 5.07
CA CYS A 122 -9.02 7.20 4.02
C CYS A 122 -7.88 8.07 4.55
N LEU A 123 -8.21 9.13 5.29
CA LEU A 123 -7.21 10.05 5.84
C LEU A 123 -6.32 9.38 6.88
N CYS A 124 -6.88 8.59 7.79
CA CYS A 124 -6.10 7.85 8.79
C CYS A 124 -5.15 6.84 8.11
N TRP A 125 -5.64 6.10 7.11
CA TRP A 125 -4.83 5.14 6.40
C TRP A 125 -3.71 5.79 5.58
N ILE A 126 -4.03 6.83 4.80
CA ILE A 126 -3.02 7.56 4.01
C ILE A 126 -1.97 8.18 4.95
N TYR A 127 -2.39 8.74 6.09
CA TYR A 127 -1.45 9.26 7.09
C TYR A 127 -0.51 8.15 7.58
N LEU A 128 -1.03 7.07 8.15
CA LEU A 128 -0.20 5.96 8.66
C LEU A 128 0.68 5.35 7.57
N TRP A 129 0.18 5.25 6.35
CA TRP A 129 0.94 4.75 5.22
C TRP A 129 2.12 5.68 4.86
N THR A 130 1.89 6.99 4.82
CA THR A 130 2.93 7.98 4.46
C THR A 130 3.96 8.21 5.56
N VAL A 131 3.56 8.15 6.83
CA VAL A 131 4.44 8.36 8.00
C VAL A 131 5.01 7.07 8.59
N GLU A 132 5.10 5.98 7.84
CA GLU A 132 5.74 4.78 8.36
C GLU A 132 7.26 4.94 8.45
N SER A 133 7.84 4.61 9.61
CA SER A 133 9.18 5.06 9.95
C SER A 133 10.32 4.36 9.22
N THR A 134 10.09 3.20 8.62
CA THR A 134 11.16 2.33 8.07
C THR A 134 11.11 2.17 6.56
N ARG A 135 10.08 2.68 5.87
CA ARG A 135 9.72 2.33 4.48
C ARG A 135 9.78 0.82 4.22
N SER A 136 9.71 -0.04 5.23
CA SER A 136 9.99 -1.48 5.14
C SER A 136 8.75 -2.32 5.42
N TYR A 137 7.75 -1.77 6.11
CA TYR A 137 6.49 -2.45 6.38
C TYR A 137 5.59 -2.57 5.14
N TRP A 138 5.43 -1.49 4.39
CA TRP A 138 4.38 -1.43 3.37
C TRP A 138 4.73 -2.10 2.04
N GLN A 139 3.85 -2.99 1.61
CA GLN A 139 3.73 -3.61 0.30
C GLN A 139 2.81 -2.84 -0.67
N SER A 140 2.86 -3.20 -1.95
CA SER A 140 2.07 -2.54 -3.02
C SER A 140 0.54 -2.64 -2.83
N HIS A 141 0.04 -3.61 -2.06
CA HIS A 141 -1.39 -3.74 -1.79
C HIS A 141 -1.93 -2.69 -0.82
N TYR A 142 -1.13 -2.20 0.12
CA TYR A 142 -1.55 -1.11 1.01
C TYR A 142 -1.71 0.21 0.25
N TYR A 143 -0.93 0.41 -0.82
CA TYR A 143 -1.17 1.49 -1.77
C TYR A 143 -2.50 1.29 -2.52
N MET A 144 -2.84 0.06 -2.92
CA MET A 144 -4.16 -0.24 -3.48
C MET A 144 -5.30 0.07 -2.50
N GLU A 145 -5.14 -0.26 -1.22
CA GLU A 145 -6.12 0.04 -0.17
C GLU A 145 -6.32 1.56 -0.01
N ALA A 146 -5.24 2.34 -0.03
CA ALA A 146 -5.30 3.80 -0.02
C ALA A 146 -6.09 4.35 -1.21
N LEU A 147 -5.84 3.84 -2.42
CA LEU A 147 -6.60 4.23 -3.61
C LEU A 147 -8.06 3.78 -3.53
N ALA A 148 -8.34 2.57 -3.05
CA ALA A 148 -9.70 2.05 -2.91
C ALA A 148 -10.51 2.88 -1.90
N LEU A 149 -9.91 3.23 -0.76
CA LEU A 149 -10.49 4.15 0.22
C LEU A 149 -10.72 5.53 -0.38
N PHE A 150 -9.73 6.11 -1.06
CA PHE A 150 -9.89 7.39 -1.72
C PHE A 150 -11.05 7.38 -2.72
N LEU A 151 -11.11 6.36 -3.58
CA LEU A 151 -12.17 6.23 -4.57
C LEU A 151 -13.54 6.05 -3.92
N ILE A 152 -13.67 5.19 -2.91
CA ILE A 152 -14.97 4.83 -2.34
C ILE A 152 -15.66 6.02 -1.65
N VAL A 153 -14.90 6.98 -1.11
CA VAL A 153 -15.41 8.23 -0.55
C VAL A 153 -16.36 8.91 -1.52
N TRP A 154 -16.02 8.93 -2.81
CA TRP A 154 -16.78 9.66 -3.82
C TRP A 154 -17.97 8.88 -4.37
N THR A 155 -18.09 7.60 -4.05
CA THR A 155 -19.10 6.70 -4.62
C THR A 155 -20.43 6.67 -3.84
N PRO A 156 -21.57 6.40 -4.50
CA PRO A 156 -22.86 6.21 -3.82
C PRO A 156 -22.99 4.82 -3.17
N ALA A 157 -21.93 4.30 -2.55
CA ALA A 157 -21.87 2.93 -2.01
C ALA A 157 -22.76 2.67 -0.79
N SER A 158 -23.35 3.72 -0.22
CA SER A 158 -24.36 3.62 0.84
C SER A 158 -25.80 3.69 0.34
N ALA A 159 -26.06 3.65 -0.97
CA ALA A 159 -27.42 3.66 -1.52
C ALA A 159 -28.27 2.45 -1.08
N VAL A 160 -27.63 1.31 -0.80
CA VAL A 160 -28.27 0.07 -0.33
C VAL A 160 -27.40 -0.63 0.72
N MET A 161 -28.01 -1.57 1.48
CA MET A 161 -27.32 -2.39 2.49
C MET A 161 -26.50 -1.56 3.49
N SER A 162 -27.06 -0.43 3.92
CA SER A 162 -26.39 0.55 4.77
C SER A 162 -27.35 1.14 5.80
N VAL A 163 -26.81 1.66 6.89
CA VAL A 163 -27.57 2.44 7.88
C VAL A 163 -28.15 3.70 7.24
N ASP A 164 -27.41 4.37 6.34
CA ASP A 164 -27.88 5.57 5.63
C ASP A 164 -29.13 5.27 4.78
N ALA A 165 -29.13 4.17 4.04
CA ALA A 165 -30.28 3.74 3.23
C ALA A 165 -31.47 3.36 4.11
N TRP A 166 -31.23 2.67 5.24
CA TRP A 166 -32.29 2.35 6.20
C TRP A 166 -32.95 3.62 6.78
N ARG A 167 -32.15 4.61 7.20
CA ARG A 167 -32.66 5.90 7.70
C ARG A 167 -33.43 6.67 6.63
N ALA A 168 -32.93 6.69 5.39
CA ALA A 168 -33.61 7.35 4.28
C ALA A 168 -35.00 6.76 4.03
N ARG A 169 -35.12 5.42 4.02
CA ARG A 169 -36.40 4.71 3.86
C ARG A 169 -37.36 4.98 5.02
N ARG A 170 -36.86 4.98 6.26
CA ARG A 170 -37.68 5.28 7.45
C ARG A 170 -38.26 6.70 7.42
N ASN A 171 -37.53 7.65 6.84
CA ASN A 171 -37.96 9.04 6.70
C ASN A 171 -38.70 9.32 5.37
N SER A 172 -39.24 8.28 4.72
CA SER A 172 -39.99 8.36 3.46
C SER A 172 -39.27 9.09 2.32
N LYS A 173 -37.92 9.17 2.36
CA LYS A 173 -37.15 9.73 1.25
C LYS A 173 -37.14 8.74 0.08
N PRO A 174 -37.28 9.19 -1.18
CA PRO A 174 -37.14 8.32 -2.33
C PRO A 174 -35.77 7.62 -2.31
N SER A 175 -35.76 6.29 -2.21
CA SER A 175 -34.52 5.50 -2.28
C SER A 175 -34.57 4.59 -3.50
N SER A 176 -33.70 4.82 -4.47
CA SER A 176 -33.50 3.91 -5.59
C SER A 176 -32.46 2.87 -5.25
N ASN A 177 -32.68 1.62 -5.68
CA ASN A 177 -31.64 0.58 -5.63
C ASN A 177 -30.61 0.73 -6.77
N LEU A 178 -30.79 1.72 -7.65
CA LEU A 178 -29.96 1.96 -8.82
C LEU A 178 -28.99 3.11 -8.58
N VAL A 179 -27.76 2.94 -9.05
CA VAL A 179 -26.69 3.95 -9.07
C VAL A 179 -26.11 4.05 -10.48
N PRO A 180 -25.47 5.20 -10.85
CA PRO A 180 -24.78 5.28 -12.13
C PRO A 180 -23.61 4.29 -12.17
N PHE A 181 -23.23 3.83 -13.37
CA PHE A 181 -22.21 2.80 -13.55
C PHE A 181 -20.76 3.28 -13.33
N TRP A 182 -20.49 4.59 -13.39
CA TRP A 182 -19.13 5.13 -13.25
C TRP A 182 -18.32 4.63 -12.03
N PRO A 183 -18.88 4.44 -10.82
CA PRO A 183 -18.10 3.96 -9.67
C PRO A 183 -17.60 2.53 -9.88
N VAL A 184 -18.46 1.68 -10.44
CA VAL A 184 -18.15 0.28 -10.72
C VAL A 184 -17.07 0.22 -11.79
N LEU A 185 -17.19 1.01 -12.86
CA LEU A 185 -16.19 1.08 -13.92
C LEU A 185 -14.84 1.57 -13.38
N LEU A 186 -14.84 2.62 -12.57
CA LEU A 186 -13.62 3.22 -12.02
C LEU A 186 -12.88 2.24 -11.09
N LEU A 187 -13.59 1.57 -10.19
CA LEU A 187 -13.01 0.56 -9.28
C LEU A 187 -12.47 -0.65 -10.05
N ARG A 188 -13.21 -1.13 -11.07
CA ARG A 188 -12.73 -2.21 -11.95
C ARG A 188 -11.46 -1.80 -12.69
N GLY A 189 -11.45 -0.60 -13.28
CA GLY A 189 -10.29 -0.07 -13.98
C GLY A 189 -9.06 0.03 -13.10
N GLN A 190 -9.21 0.55 -11.87
CA GLN A 190 -8.14 0.62 -10.89
C GLN A 190 -7.52 -0.77 -10.59
N LEU A 191 -8.36 -1.77 -10.35
CA LEU A 191 -7.90 -3.14 -10.07
C LEU A 191 -7.22 -3.77 -11.28
N VAL A 192 -7.79 -3.61 -12.50
CA VAL A 192 -7.18 -4.11 -13.74
C VAL A 192 -5.78 -3.53 -13.93
N ILE A 193 -5.62 -2.21 -13.76
CA ILE A 193 -4.33 -1.53 -13.89
C ILE A 193 -3.30 -2.11 -12.92
N ALA A 194 -3.68 -2.29 -11.65
CA ALA A 194 -2.76 -2.79 -10.65
C ALA A 194 -2.33 -4.24 -10.88
N TYR A 195 -3.26 -5.15 -11.22
CA TYR A 195 -2.89 -6.53 -11.57
C TYR A 195 -2.02 -6.56 -12.83
N PHE A 196 -2.38 -5.80 -13.86
CA PHE A 196 -1.58 -5.73 -15.08
C PHE A 196 -0.14 -5.29 -14.80
N TYR A 197 0.05 -4.21 -14.02
CA TYR A 197 1.39 -3.76 -13.66
C TYR A 197 2.12 -4.67 -12.67
N ALA A 198 1.41 -5.39 -11.80
CA ALA A 198 2.01 -6.46 -11.00
C ALA A 198 2.62 -7.57 -11.88
N GLY A 199 2.01 -7.82 -13.06
CA GLY A 199 2.55 -8.71 -14.09
C GLY A 199 3.72 -8.08 -14.86
N VAL A 200 3.61 -6.82 -15.28
CA VAL A 200 4.70 -6.09 -15.95
C VAL A 200 5.96 -6.05 -15.07
N ALA A 201 5.81 -5.85 -13.76
CA ALA A 201 6.90 -5.86 -12.80
C ALA A 201 7.68 -7.20 -12.77
N LYS A 202 7.01 -8.31 -13.14
CA LYS A 202 7.59 -9.66 -13.22
C LYS A 202 8.29 -9.93 -14.56
N ILE A 203 8.25 -9.01 -15.52
CA ILE A 203 8.98 -9.13 -16.79
C ILE A 203 10.41 -8.62 -16.58
N ASN A 204 11.23 -9.41 -15.89
CA ASN A 204 12.63 -9.12 -15.63
C ASN A 204 13.45 -10.42 -15.57
N LEU A 205 14.78 -10.31 -15.66
CA LEU A 205 15.68 -11.47 -15.71
C LEU A 205 15.59 -12.33 -14.44
N ASP A 206 15.46 -11.72 -13.27
CA ASP A 206 15.42 -12.44 -11.99
C ASP A 206 14.17 -13.32 -11.90
N TRP A 207 13.03 -12.82 -12.36
CA TRP A 207 11.77 -13.56 -12.38
C TRP A 207 11.74 -14.64 -13.49
N LEU A 208 12.15 -14.28 -14.72
CA LEU A 208 12.05 -15.14 -15.89
C LEU A 208 13.13 -16.22 -15.95
N LEU A 209 14.37 -15.87 -15.62
CA LEU A 209 15.51 -16.77 -15.69
C LEU A 209 15.95 -17.28 -14.32
N GLY A 210 15.69 -16.54 -13.24
CA GLY A 210 16.05 -16.98 -11.88
C GLY A 210 14.92 -17.66 -11.10
N ALA A 211 13.66 -17.44 -11.50
CA ALA A 211 12.47 -17.72 -10.69
C ALA A 211 12.54 -17.08 -9.29
N VAL A 212 13.26 -15.96 -9.16
CA VAL A 212 13.43 -15.23 -7.89
C VAL A 212 12.40 -14.10 -7.82
N PRO A 213 11.76 -13.85 -6.66
CA PRO A 213 12.02 -14.45 -5.35
C PRO A 213 11.26 -15.75 -5.04
N VAL A 214 10.38 -16.23 -5.94
CA VAL A 214 9.54 -17.43 -5.72
C VAL A 214 10.38 -18.62 -5.26
N ARG A 215 11.51 -18.86 -5.91
CA ARG A 215 12.46 -19.92 -5.56
C ARG A 215 13.02 -19.80 -4.15
N TRP A 216 13.31 -18.59 -3.67
CA TRP A 216 13.80 -18.39 -2.30
C TRP A 216 12.70 -18.67 -1.28
N PHE A 217 11.49 -18.18 -1.53
CA PHE A 217 10.37 -18.44 -0.62
C PHE A 217 10.02 -19.92 -0.54
N LEU A 218 10.06 -20.65 -1.66
CA LEU A 218 9.78 -22.08 -1.68
C LEU A 218 10.80 -22.94 -0.93
N THR A 219 12.00 -22.42 -0.64
CA THR A 219 13.00 -23.16 0.16
C THR A 219 12.83 -22.98 1.67
N GLU A 220 11.95 -22.09 2.11
CA GLU A 220 11.74 -21.82 3.53
C GLU A 220 10.99 -22.98 4.21
N PRO A 221 11.41 -23.40 5.43
CA PRO A 221 10.81 -24.55 6.11
C PRO A 221 9.29 -24.46 6.30
N HIS A 222 8.75 -23.25 6.44
CA HIS A 222 7.32 -23.06 6.66
C HIS A 222 6.43 -23.52 5.50
N VAL A 223 6.99 -23.58 4.28
CA VAL A 223 6.24 -23.94 3.08
C VAL A 223 5.73 -25.38 3.16
N THR A 224 6.46 -26.25 3.85
CA THR A 224 6.16 -27.69 3.91
C THR A 224 5.96 -28.19 5.34
N ALA A 225 6.67 -27.65 6.34
CA ALA A 225 6.63 -28.13 7.73
C ALA A 225 5.22 -28.25 8.37
N PRO A 226 4.25 -27.32 8.14
CA PRO A 226 2.90 -27.45 8.69
C PRO A 226 2.15 -28.70 8.24
N TYR A 227 2.53 -29.28 7.09
CA TYR A 227 1.89 -30.44 6.47
C TYR A 227 2.45 -31.78 6.96
N ALA A 228 3.66 -31.79 7.52
CA ALA A 228 4.35 -33.02 7.96
C ALA A 228 3.49 -33.87 8.91
N LYS A 229 2.75 -33.23 9.81
CA LYS A 229 1.88 -33.91 10.79
C LYS A 229 0.60 -34.52 10.21
N TRP A 230 0.23 -34.16 8.98
CA TRP A 230 -1.02 -34.59 8.34
C TRP A 230 -0.80 -35.65 7.26
N MET A 231 0.44 -36.06 7.03
CA MET A 231 0.83 -36.95 5.93
C MET A 231 1.70 -38.10 6.43
N PRO A 232 1.61 -39.31 5.86
CA PRO A 232 2.61 -40.35 6.07
C PRO A 232 4.00 -39.86 5.65
N GLN A 233 5.05 -40.30 6.35
CA GLN A 233 6.43 -39.81 6.12
C GLN A 233 6.88 -39.91 4.66
N SER A 234 6.59 -41.02 3.98
CA SER A 234 6.95 -41.22 2.57
C SER A 234 6.23 -40.25 1.62
N ALA A 235 4.95 -39.95 1.90
CA ALA A 235 4.19 -38.96 1.15
C ALA A 235 4.69 -37.53 1.42
N PHE A 236 5.03 -37.23 2.68
CA PHE A 236 5.61 -35.95 3.06
C PHE A 236 6.94 -35.70 2.36
N THR A 237 7.86 -36.67 2.36
CA THR A 237 9.17 -36.52 1.70
C THR A 237 9.02 -36.31 0.18
N MET A 238 8.06 -36.96 -0.47
CA MET A 238 7.76 -36.73 -1.89
C MET A 238 7.19 -35.33 -2.13
N PHE A 239 6.24 -34.90 -1.29
CA PHE A 239 5.63 -33.57 -1.35
C PHE A 239 6.69 -32.48 -1.13
N GLU A 240 7.51 -32.58 -0.10
CA GLU A 240 8.58 -31.64 0.22
C GLU A 240 9.59 -31.54 -0.92
N SER A 241 10.04 -32.68 -1.45
CA SER A 241 10.96 -32.72 -2.60
C SER A 241 10.37 -32.06 -3.84
N PHE A 242 9.06 -32.22 -4.09
CA PHE A 242 8.38 -31.59 -5.20
C PHE A 242 8.25 -30.08 -5.01
N VAL A 243 7.80 -29.63 -3.84
CA VAL A 243 7.55 -28.21 -3.54
C VAL A 243 8.85 -27.40 -3.52
N HIS A 244 9.93 -27.96 -2.97
CA HIS A 244 11.24 -27.28 -2.95
C HIS A 244 12.00 -27.43 -4.28
N SER A 245 11.42 -28.07 -5.29
CA SER A 245 12.09 -28.31 -6.57
C SER A 245 12.18 -27.03 -7.42
N VAL A 246 13.32 -26.89 -8.11
CA VAL A 246 13.54 -25.77 -9.04
C VAL A 246 12.50 -25.73 -10.17
N PRO A 247 12.10 -26.86 -10.82
CA PRO A 247 11.05 -26.83 -11.84
C PRO A 247 9.71 -26.30 -11.31
N PHE A 248 9.33 -26.64 -10.08
CA PHE A 248 8.10 -26.13 -9.48
C PHE A 248 8.18 -24.63 -9.21
N ALA A 249 9.34 -24.12 -8.80
CA ALA A 249 9.57 -22.68 -8.66
C ALA A 249 9.39 -21.92 -9.98
N TYR A 250 9.92 -22.44 -11.10
CA TYR A 250 9.67 -21.85 -12.42
C TYR A 250 8.20 -21.93 -12.81
N PHE A 251 7.53 -23.06 -12.58
CA PHE A 251 6.10 -23.18 -12.84
C PHE A 251 5.31 -22.07 -12.12
N LEU A 252 5.51 -21.92 -10.81
CA LEU A 252 4.83 -20.86 -10.04
C LEU A 252 5.24 -19.45 -10.49
N SER A 253 6.51 -19.22 -10.83
CA SER A 253 7.00 -17.94 -11.37
C SER A 253 6.25 -17.54 -12.65
N TYR A 254 6.20 -18.43 -13.64
CA TYR A 254 5.52 -18.17 -14.92
C TYR A 254 4.00 -18.13 -14.77
N THR A 255 3.41 -19.01 -13.96
CA THR A 255 1.96 -18.97 -13.68
C THR A 255 1.57 -17.66 -12.99
N GLY A 256 2.35 -17.19 -12.01
CA GLY A 256 2.11 -15.90 -11.35
C GLY A 256 2.21 -14.72 -12.30
N LEU A 257 3.21 -14.71 -13.20
CA LEU A 257 3.35 -13.69 -14.25
C LEU A 257 2.15 -13.67 -15.20
N VAL A 258 1.78 -14.83 -15.76
CA VAL A 258 0.66 -14.94 -16.71
C VAL A 258 -0.67 -14.60 -16.03
N PHE A 259 -0.85 -15.03 -14.78
CA PHE A 259 -2.02 -14.70 -13.99
C PHE A 259 -2.18 -13.18 -13.87
N ASP A 260 -1.17 -12.46 -13.38
CA ASP A 260 -1.27 -11.02 -13.15
C ASP A 260 -1.51 -10.22 -14.43
N LEU A 261 -0.86 -10.61 -15.54
CA LEU A 261 -1.05 -9.97 -16.84
C LEU A 261 -2.47 -10.15 -17.40
N LEU A 262 -3.14 -11.27 -17.10
CA LEU A 262 -4.40 -11.64 -17.75
C LEU A 262 -5.63 -11.52 -16.85
N ILE A 263 -5.50 -11.65 -15.53
CA ILE A 263 -6.63 -11.82 -14.63
C ILE A 263 -7.62 -10.64 -14.68
N GLY A 264 -7.11 -9.41 -14.77
CA GLY A 264 -7.92 -8.22 -14.93
C GLY A 264 -8.79 -8.27 -16.19
N PHE A 265 -8.21 -8.69 -17.33
CA PHE A 265 -8.95 -8.83 -18.58
C PHE A 265 -9.96 -9.97 -18.53
N LEU A 266 -9.58 -11.12 -17.96
CA LEU A 266 -10.50 -12.25 -17.76
C LEU A 266 -11.74 -11.86 -16.94
N PHE A 267 -11.61 -10.93 -16.00
CA PHE A 267 -12.76 -10.39 -15.26
C PHE A 267 -13.65 -9.45 -16.08
N LEU A 268 -13.09 -8.67 -16.99
CA LEU A 268 -13.90 -7.77 -17.84
C LEU A 268 -14.86 -8.58 -18.73
N PHE A 269 -14.39 -9.73 -19.23
CA PHE A 269 -15.18 -10.63 -20.06
C PHE A 269 -16.23 -11.42 -19.25
N ARG A 270 -17.52 -11.15 -19.52
CA ARG A 270 -18.65 -11.76 -18.79
C ARG A 270 -18.60 -13.30 -18.74
N ARG A 271 -18.10 -13.96 -19.80
CA ARG A 271 -18.06 -15.41 -19.90
C ARG A 271 -16.97 -16.04 -19.04
N SER A 272 -15.83 -15.37 -18.83
CA SER A 272 -14.71 -15.89 -18.04
C SER A 272 -14.73 -15.44 -16.57
N ARG A 273 -15.64 -14.55 -16.15
CA ARG A 273 -15.69 -14.01 -14.78
C ARG A 273 -15.66 -15.05 -13.67
N TYR A 274 -16.39 -16.15 -13.81
CA TYR A 274 -16.41 -17.19 -12.77
C TYR A 274 -15.10 -17.99 -12.74
N LEU A 275 -14.51 -18.25 -13.90
CA LEU A 275 -13.16 -18.81 -13.99
C LEU A 275 -12.14 -17.85 -13.36
N ALA A 276 -12.22 -16.56 -13.67
CA ALA A 276 -11.38 -15.53 -13.08
C ALA A 276 -11.53 -15.47 -11.55
N MET A 277 -12.76 -15.57 -11.01
CA MET A 277 -12.98 -15.67 -9.56
C MET A 277 -12.30 -16.92 -8.96
N ALA A 278 -12.40 -18.07 -9.62
CA ALA A 278 -11.76 -19.30 -9.16
C ALA A 278 -10.23 -19.19 -9.21
N LEU A 279 -9.66 -18.65 -10.29
CA LEU A 279 -8.22 -18.39 -10.42
C LEU A 279 -7.75 -17.36 -9.38
N MET A 280 -8.54 -16.31 -9.12
CA MET A 280 -8.25 -15.30 -8.10
C MET A 280 -8.22 -15.90 -6.69
N ALA A 281 -9.21 -16.74 -6.37
CA ALA A 281 -9.21 -17.48 -5.11
C ALA A 281 -8.00 -18.41 -5.01
N LEU A 282 -7.71 -19.19 -6.03
CA LEU A 282 -6.55 -20.08 -6.06
C LEU A 282 -5.25 -19.30 -5.87
N PHE A 283 -5.05 -18.20 -6.60
CA PHE A 283 -3.86 -17.36 -6.49
C PHE A 283 -3.67 -16.83 -5.07
N HIS A 284 -4.71 -16.27 -4.45
CA HIS A 284 -4.62 -15.73 -3.09
C HIS A 284 -4.41 -16.81 -2.03
N LEU A 285 -5.04 -17.98 -2.20
CA LEU A 285 -4.85 -19.13 -1.32
C LEU A 285 -3.43 -19.69 -1.46
N THR A 286 -2.91 -19.85 -2.67
CA THR A 286 -1.52 -20.28 -2.91
C THR A 286 -0.53 -19.29 -2.32
N ASN A 287 -0.72 -17.98 -2.54
CA ASN A 287 0.16 -16.98 -1.95
C ASN A 287 0.14 -17.01 -0.42
N HIS A 288 -1.02 -17.17 0.21
CA HIS A 288 -1.13 -17.16 1.68
C HIS A 288 -0.68 -18.46 2.35
N PHE A 289 -1.06 -19.61 1.80
CA PHE A 289 -0.81 -20.90 2.44
C PHE A 289 0.49 -21.56 1.99
N LEU A 290 0.99 -21.24 0.80
CA LEU A 290 2.16 -21.89 0.23
C LEU A 290 3.37 -20.98 0.11
N ILE A 291 3.21 -19.73 -0.35
CA ILE A 291 4.37 -18.89 -0.73
C ILE A 291 4.77 -17.92 0.39
N PHE A 292 3.81 -17.36 1.12
CA PHE A 292 4.05 -16.28 2.08
C PHE A 292 3.32 -16.53 3.40
N GLU A 293 4.05 -16.66 4.51
CA GLU A 293 3.43 -16.65 5.84
C GLU A 293 2.83 -15.29 6.22
N ASN A 294 3.34 -14.21 5.60
CA ASN A 294 3.26 -12.85 6.15
C ASN A 294 2.78 -11.81 5.15
N ILE A 295 1.80 -12.17 4.32
CA ILE A 295 1.24 -11.25 3.32
C ILE A 295 0.05 -10.42 3.84
N GLY A 296 -0.14 -10.37 5.17
CA GLY A 296 -1.20 -9.59 5.83
C GLY A 296 -2.60 -10.01 5.40
N ARG A 297 -3.55 -9.06 5.30
CA ARG A 297 -4.92 -9.32 4.83
C ARG A 297 -5.05 -9.26 3.31
N PHE A 298 -3.95 -9.21 2.56
CA PHE A 298 -3.96 -9.18 1.10
C PHE A 298 -4.88 -10.22 0.44
N PRO A 299 -4.94 -11.50 0.87
CA PRO A 299 -5.85 -12.49 0.29
C PRO A 299 -7.32 -12.09 0.46
N LEU A 300 -7.66 -11.59 1.64
CA LEU A 300 -9.01 -11.12 1.97
C LEU A 300 -9.34 -9.86 1.18
N ALA A 301 -8.42 -8.89 1.12
CA ALA A 301 -8.57 -7.66 0.35
C ALA A 301 -8.75 -7.96 -1.14
N GLY A 302 -7.91 -8.83 -1.70
CA GLY A 302 -7.97 -9.27 -3.09
C GLY A 302 -9.29 -9.95 -3.44
N LEU A 303 -9.77 -10.89 -2.60
CA LEU A 303 -11.04 -11.57 -2.83
C LEU A 303 -12.25 -10.65 -2.64
N ALA A 304 -12.25 -9.82 -1.59
CA ALA A 304 -13.33 -8.87 -1.32
C ALA A 304 -13.48 -7.87 -2.47
N THR A 305 -12.37 -7.30 -2.94
CA THR A 305 -12.37 -6.34 -4.04
C THR A 305 -12.70 -6.97 -5.39
N ALA A 306 -12.24 -8.21 -5.66
CA ALA A 306 -12.54 -8.92 -6.90
C ALA A 306 -14.05 -9.13 -7.16
N THR A 307 -14.87 -9.18 -6.10
CA THR A 307 -16.33 -9.30 -6.25
C THR A 307 -16.97 -8.16 -7.04
N ILE A 308 -16.33 -6.99 -7.16
CA ILE A 308 -16.83 -5.86 -7.96
C ILE A 308 -16.92 -6.20 -9.46
N PHE A 309 -16.17 -7.22 -9.93
CA PHE A 309 -16.21 -7.68 -11.31
C PHE A 309 -17.42 -8.56 -11.63
N LEU A 310 -18.09 -9.12 -10.63
CA LEU A 310 -19.33 -9.87 -10.80
C LEU A 310 -20.47 -8.96 -11.28
N ASN A 311 -21.59 -9.56 -11.68
CA ASN A 311 -22.77 -8.78 -12.11
C ASN A 311 -23.23 -7.88 -10.96
N THR A 312 -23.65 -6.64 -11.24
CA THR A 312 -23.92 -5.64 -10.19
C THR A 312 -25.04 -6.03 -9.21
N ASP A 313 -25.91 -6.95 -9.61
CA ASP A 313 -26.99 -7.55 -8.81
C ASP A 313 -26.64 -8.93 -8.21
N TRP A 314 -25.40 -9.41 -8.38
CA TRP A 314 -24.95 -10.72 -7.87
C TRP A 314 -25.26 -10.96 -6.39
N PRO A 315 -25.16 -9.97 -5.46
CA PRO A 315 -25.41 -10.23 -4.05
C PRO A 315 -26.86 -10.61 -3.80
N ARG A 316 -27.79 -9.98 -4.53
CA ARG A 316 -29.21 -10.30 -4.44
C ARG A 316 -29.52 -11.66 -5.04
N ARG A 317 -28.87 -12.00 -6.17
CA ARG A 317 -29.01 -13.33 -6.79
C ARG A 317 -28.51 -14.42 -5.86
N PHE A 318 -27.34 -14.20 -5.27
CA PHE A 318 -26.74 -15.10 -4.30
C PHE A 318 -27.65 -15.27 -3.09
N TRP A 319 -28.15 -14.18 -2.49
CA TRP A 319 -29.08 -14.26 -1.36
C TRP A 319 -30.37 -15.02 -1.70
N ARG A 320 -30.97 -14.76 -2.87
CA ARG A 320 -32.16 -15.51 -3.33
C ARG A 320 -31.86 -17.00 -3.50
N TRP A 321 -30.68 -17.34 -4.04
CA TRP A 321 -30.25 -18.73 -4.18
C TRP A 321 -30.00 -19.39 -2.81
N VAL A 322 -29.42 -18.68 -1.82
CA VAL A 322 -29.26 -19.20 -0.46
C VAL A 322 -30.62 -19.48 0.19
N CYS A 323 -31.61 -18.60 0.02
CA CYS A 323 -32.97 -18.83 0.54
C CYS A 323 -33.72 -19.94 -0.23
N HIS A 324 -33.44 -20.09 -1.53
CA HIS A 324 -34.12 -21.04 -2.42
C HIS A 324 -33.11 -21.67 -3.39
N PRO A 325 -32.35 -22.69 -2.95
CA PRO A 325 -31.29 -23.28 -3.76
C PRO A 325 -31.89 -23.97 -4.98
N ARG A 326 -31.42 -23.55 -6.17
CA ARG A 326 -31.72 -24.22 -7.44
C ARG A 326 -30.39 -24.65 -8.03
N PHE A 327 -30.23 -25.95 -8.23
CA PHE A 327 -29.07 -26.52 -8.91
C PHE A 327 -29.39 -26.64 -10.40
N SER A 328 -28.82 -25.75 -11.21
CA SER A 328 -28.78 -25.93 -12.66
C SER A 328 -27.60 -26.84 -13.01
N ARG A 329 -27.81 -27.80 -13.92
CA ARG A 329 -26.71 -28.64 -14.41
C ARG A 329 -25.64 -27.77 -15.09
N PRO A 330 -24.33 -27.99 -14.84
CA PRO A 330 -23.28 -27.30 -15.57
C PRO A 330 -23.40 -27.59 -17.06
N ASP A 331 -23.22 -26.57 -17.90
CA ASP A 331 -23.11 -26.77 -19.35
C ASP A 331 -21.69 -27.25 -19.68
N TRP A 332 -21.51 -28.57 -19.69
CA TRP A 332 -20.21 -29.21 -19.93
C TRP A 332 -19.68 -29.00 -21.36
N GLY A 333 -20.55 -28.76 -22.34
CA GLY A 333 -20.13 -28.48 -23.72
C GLY A 333 -19.39 -27.14 -23.84
N TRP A 334 -19.73 -26.19 -22.97
CA TRP A 334 -19.07 -24.89 -22.86
C TRP A 334 -17.68 -24.97 -22.20
N PHE A 335 -17.51 -25.82 -21.17
CA PHE A 335 -16.24 -25.97 -20.44
C PHE A 335 -15.08 -26.36 -21.36
N TRP A 336 -15.32 -27.28 -22.30
CA TRP A 336 -14.31 -27.77 -23.23
C TRP A 336 -14.06 -26.85 -24.44
N SER A 337 -15.08 -26.14 -24.91
CA SER A 337 -14.95 -25.22 -26.06
C SER A 337 -14.34 -23.86 -25.70
N GLY A 338 -14.52 -23.40 -24.45
CA GLY A 338 -13.92 -22.16 -23.95
C GLY A 338 -12.41 -22.24 -23.66
N PHE A 339 -11.91 -23.41 -23.25
CA PHE A 339 -10.51 -23.59 -22.83
C PHE A 339 -9.49 -23.46 -23.99
N ILE A 340 -9.90 -23.81 -25.22
CA ILE A 340 -9.01 -23.87 -26.39
C ILE A 340 -8.92 -22.52 -27.14
N ALA A 341 -9.95 -21.68 -27.07
CA ALA A 341 -10.07 -20.48 -27.93
C ALA A 341 -9.43 -19.20 -27.37
N LEU A 342 -8.84 -19.24 -26.17
CA LEU A 342 -8.66 -18.04 -25.35
C LEU A 342 -7.45 -17.12 -25.63
N PRO A 343 -6.36 -17.48 -26.36
CA PRO A 343 -5.31 -16.49 -26.62
C PRO A 343 -5.46 -15.70 -27.92
N VAL A 344 -6.02 -16.30 -28.99
CA VAL A 344 -5.84 -15.76 -30.36
C VAL A 344 -7.03 -14.94 -30.87
N VAL A 345 -8.24 -15.22 -30.39
CA VAL A 345 -9.47 -14.66 -30.98
C VAL A 345 -10.04 -13.49 -30.15
N GLY A 346 -9.56 -13.33 -28.91
CA GLY A 346 -10.02 -12.30 -27.98
C GLY A 346 -9.92 -10.89 -28.55
N GLY A 347 -8.79 -10.51 -29.17
CA GLY A 347 -8.59 -9.17 -29.71
C GLY A 347 -9.51 -8.79 -30.89
N LEU A 348 -9.91 -9.76 -31.72
CA LEU A 348 -10.66 -9.49 -32.96
C LEU A 348 -12.19 -9.62 -32.80
N LEU A 349 -12.67 -10.40 -31.81
CA LEU A 349 -14.11 -10.52 -31.51
C LEU A 349 -14.60 -9.51 -30.46
N VAL A 350 -13.69 -8.83 -29.74
CA VAL A 350 -13.95 -7.86 -28.67
C VAL A 350 -14.88 -6.71 -29.08
N TRP A 351 -14.92 -6.30 -30.35
CA TRP A 351 -15.77 -5.16 -30.76
C TRP A 351 -17.17 -5.58 -31.25
N LYS A 352 -17.36 -6.85 -31.65
CA LYS A 352 -18.59 -7.29 -32.35
C LYS A 352 -19.60 -7.99 -31.45
N ALA A 353 -19.17 -8.58 -30.32
CA ALA A 353 -20.05 -9.32 -29.42
C ALA A 353 -20.82 -8.45 -28.41
N GLU A 354 -20.53 -7.14 -28.33
CA GLU A 354 -21.05 -6.26 -27.28
C GLU A 354 -22.39 -5.58 -27.59
N ARG A 355 -23.02 -5.91 -28.73
CA ARG A 355 -24.34 -5.35 -29.08
C ARG A 355 -25.55 -6.15 -28.59
N THR A 356 -25.37 -7.37 -28.06
CA THR A 356 -26.52 -8.30 -27.92
C THR A 356 -26.89 -8.69 -26.49
N SER A 357 -26.26 -8.16 -25.44
CA SER A 357 -26.78 -8.35 -24.07
C SER A 357 -26.22 -7.42 -22.99
N LEU A 358 -26.13 -6.11 -23.28
CA LEU A 358 -26.58 -5.14 -22.27
C LEU A 358 -28.10 -5.36 -22.13
N GLY A 359 -28.48 -6.46 -21.49
CA GLY A 359 -29.86 -6.74 -21.14
C GLY A 359 -30.32 -5.60 -20.25
N THR A 360 -31.07 -4.67 -20.84
CA THR A 360 -32.49 -4.42 -20.55
C THR A 360 -33.10 -5.28 -19.43
N GLN A 361 -32.49 -5.23 -18.26
CA GLN A 361 -33.06 -5.66 -16.98
C GLN A 361 -33.13 -4.45 -16.02
N GLY A 362 -33.07 -3.23 -16.57
CA GLY A 362 -33.85 -2.11 -16.02
C GLY A 362 -35.24 -2.17 -16.66
N PRO A 363 -36.31 -1.78 -15.95
CA PRO A 363 -37.64 -1.68 -16.55
C PRO A 363 -37.54 -0.87 -17.87
N PRO A 364 -38.24 -1.28 -18.94
CA PRO A 364 -38.28 -0.51 -20.18
C PRO A 364 -38.74 0.92 -19.84
N GLY A 365 -37.82 1.90 -19.95
CA GLY A 365 -38.06 3.29 -19.55
C GLY A 365 -37.15 3.87 -18.46
N SER A 366 -36.15 3.15 -17.91
CA SER A 366 -35.23 3.75 -16.94
C SER A 366 -34.33 4.82 -17.60
N SER A 367 -34.63 6.09 -17.35
CA SER A 367 -33.86 7.24 -17.82
C SER A 367 -32.40 7.19 -17.31
N LEU A 368 -31.47 7.70 -18.12
CA LEU A 368 -30.06 7.82 -17.73
C LEU A 368 -29.93 8.65 -16.45
N LEU A 369 -29.19 8.15 -15.47
CA LEU A 369 -28.99 8.86 -14.22
C LEU A 369 -28.14 10.11 -14.43
N THR A 370 -28.41 11.15 -13.65
CA THR A 370 -27.63 12.39 -13.68
C THR A 370 -26.30 12.18 -12.96
N ILE A 371 -25.22 12.59 -13.61
CA ILE A 371 -23.87 12.66 -13.03
C ILE A 371 -23.34 14.07 -13.21
N ALA A 372 -22.35 14.48 -12.42
CA ALA A 372 -21.74 15.80 -12.58
C ALA A 372 -21.03 15.88 -13.94
N ARG A 373 -21.03 17.07 -14.57
CA ARG A 373 -20.45 17.29 -15.91
C ARG A 373 -18.97 16.89 -16.02
N TRP A 374 -18.24 16.98 -14.90
CA TRP A 374 -16.82 16.69 -14.79
C TRP A 374 -16.54 15.22 -14.46
N THR A 375 -17.54 14.43 -14.04
CA THR A 375 -17.36 13.01 -13.68
C THR A 375 -16.70 12.19 -14.80
N PRO A 376 -17.11 12.29 -16.09
CA PRO A 376 -16.44 11.56 -17.17
C PRO A 376 -14.96 11.94 -17.33
N MET A 377 -14.63 13.22 -17.22
CA MET A 377 -13.26 13.72 -17.34
C MET A 377 -12.40 13.23 -16.17
N VAL A 378 -12.94 13.22 -14.95
CA VAL A 378 -12.26 12.70 -13.76
C VAL A 378 -12.01 11.20 -13.87
N VAL A 379 -12.99 10.42 -14.34
CA VAL A 379 -12.82 8.97 -14.54
C VAL A 379 -11.72 8.69 -15.56
N VAL A 380 -11.74 9.38 -16.70
CA VAL A 380 -10.70 9.21 -17.73
C VAL A 380 -9.34 9.67 -17.22
N GLY A 381 -9.27 10.85 -16.60
CA GLY A 381 -8.04 11.40 -16.06
C GLY A 381 -7.42 10.51 -14.98
N TRP A 382 -8.24 9.96 -14.08
CA TRP A 382 -7.79 9.02 -13.06
C TRP A 382 -7.21 7.74 -13.67
N LEU A 383 -7.93 7.10 -14.59
CA LEU A 383 -7.48 5.86 -15.22
C LEU A 383 -6.22 6.08 -16.07
N ALA A 384 -6.14 7.21 -16.78
CA ALA A 384 -4.95 7.59 -17.54
C ALA A 384 -3.75 7.84 -16.62
N TRP A 385 -3.96 8.59 -15.52
CA TRP A 385 -2.92 8.85 -14.52
C TRP A 385 -2.38 7.55 -13.91
N GLN A 386 -3.28 6.67 -13.47
CA GLN A 386 -2.91 5.38 -12.87
C GLN A 386 -2.26 4.43 -13.89
N ALA A 387 -2.57 4.57 -15.18
CA ALA A 387 -1.92 3.83 -16.24
C ALA A 387 -0.51 4.39 -16.58
N ILE A 388 -0.29 5.70 -16.46
CA ILE A 388 0.96 6.34 -16.89
C ILE A 388 2.01 6.39 -15.76
N ILE A 389 1.59 6.71 -14.53
CA ILE A 389 2.51 6.90 -13.40
C ILE A 389 3.46 5.73 -13.14
N PRO A 390 3.01 4.46 -13.24
CA PRO A 390 3.92 3.33 -13.07
C PRO A 390 5.05 3.29 -14.10
N LEU A 391 4.87 3.86 -15.30
CA LEU A 391 5.87 3.87 -16.36
C LEU A 391 6.95 4.95 -16.19
N ARG A 392 6.78 5.89 -15.24
CA ARG A 392 7.68 7.05 -15.11
C ARG A 392 9.14 6.68 -14.92
N HIS A 393 9.42 5.55 -14.27
CA HIS A 393 10.77 5.07 -14.01
C HIS A 393 11.55 4.73 -15.30
N TYR A 394 10.88 4.47 -16.43
CA TYR A 394 11.56 4.29 -17.72
C TYR A 394 12.09 5.60 -18.31
N PHE A 395 11.66 6.75 -17.79
CA PHE A 395 12.13 8.07 -18.21
C PHE A 395 13.15 8.67 -17.24
N ILE A 396 13.46 7.96 -16.14
CA ILE A 396 14.46 8.34 -15.16
C ILE A 396 15.74 7.57 -15.50
N ALA A 397 16.89 8.23 -15.46
CA ALA A 397 18.17 7.59 -15.76
C ALA A 397 18.57 6.61 -14.64
N GLY A 398 19.08 5.45 -15.02
CA GLY A 398 19.47 4.38 -14.09
C GLY A 398 18.41 3.30 -13.94
N ASP A 399 18.77 2.22 -13.23
CA ASP A 399 17.83 1.13 -12.93
C ASP A 399 17.13 1.42 -11.61
N ALA A 400 15.81 1.61 -11.66
CA ALA A 400 14.97 1.94 -10.51
C ALA A 400 15.04 0.91 -9.36
N ARG A 401 15.52 -0.32 -9.62
CA ARG A 401 15.78 -1.32 -8.57
C ARG A 401 17.01 -1.00 -7.72
N PHE A 402 17.94 -0.23 -8.27
CA PHE A 402 19.16 0.19 -7.59
C PHE A 402 19.06 1.64 -7.11
N THR A 403 18.47 2.53 -7.90
CA THR A 403 18.34 3.95 -7.55
C THR A 403 17.15 4.24 -6.66
N TYR A 404 16.15 3.34 -6.60
CA TYR A 404 14.85 3.53 -5.96
C TYR A 404 13.98 4.66 -6.56
N GLU A 405 14.52 5.42 -7.51
CA GLU A 405 13.84 6.53 -8.15
C GLU A 405 12.68 6.02 -9.02
N GLY A 406 11.48 6.53 -8.78
CA GLY A 406 10.30 6.10 -9.52
C GLY A 406 9.75 4.73 -9.11
N LEU A 407 10.35 4.05 -8.13
CA LEU A 407 9.92 2.73 -7.67
C LEU A 407 8.60 2.80 -6.89
N SER A 408 8.41 3.84 -6.06
CA SER A 408 7.15 4.08 -5.35
C SER A 408 5.97 4.14 -6.32
N PHE A 409 4.78 3.69 -5.93
CA PHE A 409 3.56 3.82 -6.76
C PHE A 409 3.64 3.15 -8.16
N SER A 410 4.59 2.24 -8.40
CA SER A 410 4.79 1.56 -9.70
C SER A 410 4.19 0.15 -9.76
N TRP A 411 3.46 -0.27 -8.73
CA TRP A 411 2.91 -1.62 -8.56
C TRP A 411 3.95 -2.76 -8.55
N ARG A 412 5.24 -2.41 -8.46
CA ARG A 412 6.32 -3.38 -8.23
C ARG A 412 6.21 -3.96 -6.83
N LEU A 413 6.48 -5.26 -6.70
CA LEU A 413 6.57 -5.93 -5.41
C LEU A 413 7.80 -5.39 -4.68
N LYS A 414 7.70 -5.25 -3.37
CA LYS A 414 8.85 -4.84 -2.57
C LYS A 414 9.68 -6.08 -2.26
N THR A 415 10.79 -6.22 -2.97
CA THR A 415 11.75 -7.30 -2.78
C THR A 415 12.90 -6.90 -1.86
N ASP A 416 12.93 -5.65 -1.40
CA ASP A 416 14.10 -5.10 -0.75
C ASP A 416 13.91 -5.12 0.77
N THR A 417 14.71 -5.95 1.43
CA THR A 417 14.86 -5.94 2.89
C THR A 417 16.14 -5.18 3.22
N GLY A 418 16.00 -3.98 3.77
CA GLY A 418 17.13 -3.19 4.25
C GLY A 418 17.32 -3.39 5.74
N ARG A 419 18.53 -3.71 6.19
CA ARG A 419 18.92 -3.53 7.60
C ARG A 419 19.90 -2.37 7.70
N GLY A 420 19.42 -1.23 8.17
CA GLY A 420 20.29 -0.13 8.56
C GLY A 420 21.02 -0.50 9.86
N LYS A 421 22.34 -0.59 9.80
CA LYS A 421 23.17 -0.61 11.02
C LYS A 421 23.77 0.79 11.19
N VAL A 422 23.72 1.33 12.40
CA VAL A 422 24.48 2.53 12.73
C VAL A 422 25.95 2.15 12.64
N ILE A 423 26.65 2.69 11.64
CA ILE A 423 28.10 2.59 11.53
C ILE A 423 28.66 3.90 12.06
N GLU A 424 29.27 3.85 13.24
CA GLU A 424 30.06 4.97 13.75
C GLU A 424 31.45 4.90 13.10
N MET A 425 31.74 5.84 12.21
CA MET A 425 33.06 5.97 11.60
C MET A 425 33.90 6.91 12.45
N GLN A 426 34.87 6.35 13.19
CA GLN A 426 35.85 7.13 13.91
C GLN A 426 37.10 7.30 13.02
N ILE A 427 37.30 8.50 12.50
CA ILE A 427 38.56 8.85 11.81
C ILE A 427 39.59 9.18 12.88
N LYS A 428 40.66 8.39 12.95
CA LYS A 428 41.82 8.64 13.81
C LYS A 428 43.00 9.00 12.92
N ASP A 429 43.59 10.16 13.17
CA ASP A 429 44.86 10.52 12.58
C ASP A 429 45.97 10.01 13.50
N GLU A 430 46.77 9.05 13.03
CA GLU A 430 47.84 8.45 13.84
C GLU A 430 49.02 9.39 14.11
N GLN A 431 49.16 10.47 13.33
CA GLN A 431 50.15 11.51 13.61
C GLN A 431 49.70 12.37 14.78
N ILE A 432 48.39 12.62 14.90
CA ILE A 432 47.79 13.44 15.96
C ILE A 432 47.52 12.60 17.21
N ILE A 433 47.00 11.38 17.08
CA ILE A 433 46.71 10.46 18.20
C ILE A 433 47.28 9.08 17.84
N PRO A 434 48.54 8.80 18.20
CA PRO A 434 49.16 7.52 17.91
C PRO A 434 48.39 6.35 18.54
N ALA A 435 48.24 5.26 17.78
CA ALA A 435 47.55 4.05 18.25
C ALA A 435 48.44 3.18 19.16
N SER A 436 49.77 3.35 19.11
CA SER A 436 50.74 2.51 19.83
C SER A 436 51.99 3.29 20.25
N GLY A 437 52.76 2.73 21.19
CA GLY A 437 53.96 3.36 21.75
C GLY A 437 53.73 4.18 23.03
N PRO A 438 54.78 4.82 23.58
CA PRO A 438 54.72 5.54 24.85
C PRO A 438 53.78 6.76 24.85
N ASN A 439 53.40 7.24 23.66
CA ASN A 439 52.46 8.34 23.47
C ASN A 439 51.10 7.89 22.94
N ALA A 440 50.79 6.59 23.00
CA ALA A 440 49.51 6.07 22.53
C ALA A 440 48.33 6.76 23.23
N GLY A 441 47.34 7.20 22.46
CA GLY A 441 46.14 7.87 22.97
C GLY A 441 46.35 9.31 23.46
N ARG A 442 47.55 9.88 23.35
CA ARG A 442 47.82 11.30 23.64
C ARG A 442 47.72 12.13 22.36
N VAL A 443 47.16 13.32 22.48
CA VAL A 443 47.10 14.29 21.38
C VAL A 443 48.49 14.93 21.21
N GLN A 444 49.11 14.72 20.05
CA GLN A 444 50.33 15.37 19.59
C GLN A 444 49.99 16.76 19.06
N TRP A 445 49.89 17.73 19.97
CA TRP A 445 49.51 19.11 19.62
C TRP A 445 50.45 19.77 18.61
N GLU A 446 51.70 19.31 18.54
CA GLU A 446 52.69 19.77 17.56
C GLU A 446 52.33 19.40 16.11
N GLN A 447 51.55 18.32 15.93
CA GLN A 447 51.04 17.87 14.63
C GLN A 447 49.68 18.52 14.31
N TRP A 448 49.05 19.20 15.28
CA TRP A 448 47.77 19.87 15.11
C TRP A 448 47.98 21.25 14.49
N LYS A 449 47.50 21.44 13.26
CA LYS A 449 47.75 22.66 12.47
C LYS A 449 46.86 23.86 12.85
N GLU A 450 45.85 23.65 13.69
CA GLU A 450 44.88 24.67 14.09
C GLU A 450 45.02 25.04 15.58
N ALA A 451 44.10 25.83 16.11
CA ALA A 451 44.06 26.12 17.55
C ALA A 451 43.82 24.81 18.34
N PRO A 452 44.52 24.58 19.47
CA PRO A 452 44.42 23.35 20.24
C PRO A 452 43.10 23.31 21.05
N VAL A 453 42.00 23.04 20.36
CA VAL A 453 40.65 23.03 20.93
C VAL A 453 40.12 21.61 20.91
N ILE A 454 39.73 21.09 22.08
CA ILE A 454 39.03 19.81 22.18
C ILE A 454 37.53 20.10 22.37
N TYR A 455 36.72 19.64 21.43
CA TYR A 455 35.28 19.58 21.61
C TYR A 455 34.91 18.24 22.22
N ARG A 456 34.44 18.24 23.47
CA ARG A 456 33.95 17.04 24.14
C ARG A 456 32.48 17.25 24.52
N LYS A 457 31.62 16.34 24.07
CA LYS A 457 30.25 16.27 24.57
C LYS A 457 30.29 15.70 25.99
N VAL A 458 29.85 16.50 26.94
CA VAL A 458 29.84 16.17 28.37
C VAL A 458 28.43 16.34 28.90
N LYS A 459 28.02 15.47 29.83
CA LYS A 459 26.84 15.74 30.63
C LYS A 459 27.25 16.61 31.82
N PRO A 460 26.54 17.71 32.12
CA PRO A 460 26.91 18.62 33.21
C PRO A 460 27.11 17.91 34.57
N GLU A 461 26.32 16.88 34.85
CA GLU A 461 26.40 16.08 36.08
C GLU A 461 27.63 15.15 36.17
N GLU A 462 28.28 14.85 35.05
CA GLU A 462 29.46 13.96 34.98
C GLU A 462 30.78 14.76 34.93
N LEU A 463 30.72 16.09 35.00
CA LEU A 463 31.90 16.95 34.98
C LEU A 463 32.59 17.00 36.35
N ALA A 464 33.82 16.49 36.42
CA ALA A 464 34.73 16.72 37.53
C ALA A 464 35.27 18.15 37.46
N TRP A 465 34.49 19.12 37.95
CA TRP A 465 34.79 20.55 37.86
C TRP A 465 36.17 20.93 38.44
N ASP A 466 36.67 20.20 39.42
CA ASP A 466 38.00 20.42 40.00
C ASP A 466 39.16 20.06 39.06
N SER A 467 38.90 19.20 38.08
CA SER A 467 39.86 18.78 37.05
C SER A 467 39.86 19.68 35.81
N LEU A 468 38.92 20.61 35.71
CA LEU A 468 38.77 21.49 34.55
C LEU A 468 39.52 22.82 34.75
N PRO A 469 39.92 23.49 33.65
CA PRO A 469 40.54 24.81 33.73
C PRO A 469 39.64 25.87 34.38
N GLU A 470 40.27 26.95 34.83
CA GLU A 470 39.60 28.11 35.45
C GLU A 470 38.59 28.81 34.51
N LEU A 471 38.86 28.83 33.21
CA LEU A 471 37.98 29.42 32.20
C LEU A 471 37.55 28.34 31.20
N ILE A 472 36.24 28.18 31.03
CA ILE A 472 35.65 27.15 30.18
C ILE A 472 34.71 27.84 29.20
N ILE A 473 34.85 27.52 27.91
CA ILE A 473 33.91 27.95 26.88
C ILE A 473 32.97 26.78 26.59
N VAL A 474 31.68 26.99 26.76
CA VAL A 474 30.64 26.01 26.46
C VAL A 474 29.85 26.52 25.27
N ALA A 475 29.86 25.76 24.19
CA ALA A 475 29.02 26.00 23.02
C ALA A 475 27.64 25.38 23.27
N GLU A 476 26.62 26.19 23.52
CA GLU A 476 25.23 25.73 23.68
C GLU A 476 24.45 25.90 22.36
N PRO A 477 23.77 24.85 21.84
CA PRO A 477 23.09 24.92 20.53
C PRO A 477 22.03 26.01 20.38
N LEU A 478 21.43 26.47 21.48
CA LEU A 478 20.33 27.45 21.47
C LEU A 478 20.78 28.87 21.87
N VAL A 479 21.87 29.00 22.62
CA VAL A 479 22.25 30.25 23.29
C VAL A 479 23.60 30.77 22.80
N GLY A 480 24.35 29.98 22.02
CA GLY A 480 25.68 30.31 21.54
C GLY A 480 26.77 30.02 22.57
N ASP A 481 27.94 30.61 22.37
CA ASP A 481 29.12 30.39 23.21
C ASP A 481 29.00 31.16 24.53
N ARG A 482 29.25 30.45 25.64
CA ARG A 482 29.26 31.02 26.99
C ARG A 482 30.56 30.73 27.69
N ILE A 483 31.11 31.74 28.36
CA ILE A 483 32.32 31.62 29.14
C ILE A 483 31.95 31.46 30.61
N PHE A 484 32.34 30.34 31.20
CA PHE A 484 32.16 30.05 32.61
C PHE A 484 33.47 30.26 33.37
N TYR A 485 33.36 30.95 34.51
CA TYR A 485 34.42 31.00 35.50
C TYR A 485 34.25 29.83 36.47
N ASN A 486 35.17 28.88 36.42
CA ASN A 486 35.15 27.67 37.22
C ASN A 486 35.92 27.87 38.53
N GLN A 487 35.19 28.19 39.60
CA GLN A 487 35.77 28.39 40.94
C GLN A 487 36.38 27.11 41.54
N ALA A 488 36.00 25.94 41.05
CA ALA A 488 36.49 24.66 41.59
C ALA A 488 37.85 24.25 41.00
N ALA A 489 38.34 24.93 39.95
CA ALA A 489 39.56 24.55 39.25
C ALA A 489 40.78 24.50 40.18
N ARG A 490 41.51 23.37 40.17
CA ARG A 490 42.76 23.24 40.94
C ARG A 490 43.78 24.29 40.51
N GLY A 491 44.18 25.15 41.45
CA GLY A 491 45.13 26.23 41.21
C GLY A 491 44.50 27.57 40.81
N ALA A 492 43.17 27.73 40.92
CA ALA A 492 42.51 29.02 40.79
C ALA A 492 42.95 29.96 41.92
N ALA A 493 43.99 30.76 41.65
CA ALA A 493 44.53 31.76 42.58
C ALA A 493 43.95 33.17 42.36
N THR A 494 43.14 33.34 41.32
CA THR A 494 42.59 34.61 40.86
C THR A 494 41.14 34.78 41.26
N THR A 495 40.70 36.03 41.43
CA THR A 495 39.30 36.37 41.70
C THR A 495 38.47 36.37 40.41
N GLU A 496 37.15 36.20 40.51
CA GLU A 496 36.26 36.29 39.33
C GLU A 496 36.44 37.61 38.55
N LEU A 497 36.71 38.71 39.26
CA LEU A 497 36.95 40.02 38.66
C LEU A 497 38.22 40.03 37.78
N GLU A 498 39.29 39.37 38.23
CA GLU A 498 40.54 39.23 37.48
C GLU A 498 40.36 38.31 36.27
N ALA A 499 39.62 37.21 36.44
CA ALA A 499 39.26 36.33 35.34
C ALA A 499 38.43 37.06 34.27
N ARG A 500 37.44 37.87 34.66
CA ARG A 500 36.65 38.71 33.74
C ARG A 500 37.52 39.71 32.96
N ARG A 501 38.47 40.38 33.62
CA ARG A 501 39.43 41.28 32.95
C ARG A 501 40.35 40.54 31.98
N ARG A 502 40.69 39.29 32.27
CA ARG A 502 41.51 38.45 31.38
C ARG A 502 40.71 38.01 30.14
N VAL A 503 39.47 37.59 30.32
CA VAL A 503 38.55 37.28 29.22
C VAL A 503 38.34 38.49 28.30
N GLN A 504 38.09 39.68 28.86
CA GLN A 504 37.96 40.91 28.06
C GLN A 504 39.21 41.27 27.25
N ARG A 505 40.41 40.88 27.71
CA ARG A 505 41.66 41.08 26.95
C ARG A 505 41.88 40.03 25.85
N TRP A 506 41.28 38.86 25.97
CA TRP A 506 41.37 37.80 24.95
C TRP A 506 40.34 37.96 23.84
N TRP A 507 39.24 38.66 24.11
CA TRP A 507 38.08 38.73 23.23
C TRP A 507 37.76 40.14 22.69
N ASN A 508 38.56 41.14 23.05
CA ASN A 508 38.69 42.43 22.35
C ASN A 508 39.96 42.41 21.52
#